data_AF-A0A2V9ZPG3-F1
#
_entry.id   AF-A0A2V9ZPG3-F1
#
_cell.length_a   1.000
_cell.length_b   1.000
_cell.length_c   1.000
_cell.angle_alpha   90.00
_cell.angle_beta   90.00
_cell.angle_gamma   90.00
#
_symmetry.space_group_name_H-M   'P 1'
#
loop_
_entity.id
_entity.type
_entity.pdbx_description
1 polymer ?
#
loop_
_entity_poly.entity_id
_entity_poly.type
_entity_poly.pdbx_seq_one_letter_code
_entity_poly.pdbx_strand_id
1 'polypeptide(L)'
;WGIVVLLIVPFYMFSQRELAPAEDQGVVFGVIQSSANSTIDQTNLFTTKVYDVYHSFPESQSIFQITSPSGGFGGMVTKPWSERTKTAQQLLVESVGPLSQIPGIRVIPLTPPPLPGGGNFPVEFVILSAAEPKQLDAFAKQLVQKAFASGLFIFADTDLKFDQPQAEVVFDRDKLRSQGVDLTQAGQDLATMLGGDYVNRFSIQGRSYKVIPQIKRADRLTPDQLKQIYVTGSNNQLVPLSTFATIKTTTEPRQLNKFQQLNAVTIQGVIPPNVPLDKALH
;
A
#
# COMPACT_ATOMS: atom_id res chain seq x y z
N TRP A 1 49.56 2.88 -26.94
CA TRP A 1 49.47 4.02 -25.99
C TRP A 1 48.66 5.19 -26.55
N GLY A 2 49.00 5.80 -27.69
CA GLY A 2 48.22 6.92 -28.27
C GLY A 2 46.73 6.63 -28.54
N ILE A 3 46.41 5.41 -29.01
CA ILE A 3 45.02 4.95 -29.23
C ILE A 3 44.26 4.85 -27.90
N VAL A 4 44.91 4.37 -26.83
CA VAL A 4 44.29 4.25 -25.50
C VAL A 4 43.96 5.65 -24.95
N VAL A 5 44.87 6.62 -25.11
CA VAL A 5 44.66 8.01 -24.69
C VAL A 5 43.51 8.67 -25.48
N LEU A 6 43.43 8.42 -26.78
CA LEU A 6 42.34 8.90 -27.64
C LEU A 6 40.99 8.29 -27.26
N LEU A 7 40.96 7.06 -26.74
CA LEU A 7 39.74 6.38 -26.31
C LEU A 7 39.23 6.84 -24.93
N ILE A 8 40.04 7.53 -24.11
CA ILE A 8 39.60 8.04 -22.79
C ILE A 8 38.45 9.03 -22.94
N VAL A 9 38.52 9.94 -23.92
CA VAL A 9 37.49 10.97 -24.15
C VAL A 9 36.13 10.35 -24.52
N PRO A 10 36.02 9.47 -25.55
CA PRO A 10 34.75 8.81 -25.83
C PRO A 10 34.32 7.87 -24.70
N PHE A 11 35.23 7.15 -24.02
CA PHE A 11 34.82 6.33 -22.87
C PHE A 11 34.23 7.18 -21.73
N TYR A 12 34.79 8.35 -21.45
CA TYR A 12 34.25 9.25 -20.43
C TYR A 12 32.90 9.87 -20.87
N MET A 13 32.78 10.25 -22.15
CA MET A 13 31.55 10.85 -22.68
C MET A 13 30.40 9.85 -22.83
N PHE A 14 30.69 8.57 -23.15
CA PHE A 14 29.69 7.52 -23.37
C PHE A 14 29.50 6.58 -22.17
N SER A 15 30.27 6.76 -21.10
CA SER A 15 30.04 6.00 -19.86
C SER A 15 28.67 6.36 -19.30
N GLN A 16 27.92 5.33 -18.93
CA GLN A 16 26.68 5.51 -18.18
C GLN A 16 26.98 6.14 -16.82
N ARG A 17 26.11 7.06 -16.39
CA ARG A 17 26.22 7.74 -15.10
C ARG A 17 25.25 7.08 -14.13
N GLU A 18 25.79 6.41 -13.13
CA GLU A 18 25.03 5.80 -12.04
C GLU A 18 25.77 6.05 -10.72
N LEU A 19 25.05 6.09 -9.60
CA LEU A 19 25.63 6.32 -8.27
C LEU A 19 26.53 5.15 -7.84
N ALA A 20 26.10 3.91 -8.13
CA ALA A 20 26.86 2.69 -7.91
C ALA A 20 26.30 1.58 -8.82
N PRO A 21 27.13 0.61 -9.29
CA PRO A 21 26.65 -0.53 -10.06
C PRO A 21 25.67 -1.39 -9.27
N ALA A 22 24.66 -1.96 -9.95
CA ALA A 22 23.76 -2.91 -9.30
C ALA A 22 24.50 -4.19 -8.89
N GLU A 23 24.30 -4.61 -7.64
CA GLU A 23 24.88 -5.83 -7.08
C GLU A 23 23.84 -6.95 -6.98
N ASP A 24 24.28 -8.20 -7.06
CA ASP A 24 23.43 -9.34 -6.73
C ASP A 24 23.50 -9.62 -5.22
N GLN A 25 22.48 -9.17 -4.50
CA GLN A 25 22.34 -9.38 -3.06
C GLN A 25 21.57 -10.67 -2.70
N GLY A 26 21.30 -11.54 -3.68
CA GLY A 26 20.66 -12.84 -3.46
C GLY A 26 19.19 -12.76 -3.02
N VAL A 27 18.49 -11.67 -3.34
CA VAL A 27 17.07 -11.48 -2.98
C VAL A 27 16.32 -10.74 -4.08
N VAL A 28 15.07 -11.15 -4.32
CA VAL A 28 14.09 -10.41 -5.12
C VAL A 28 12.90 -10.12 -4.23
N PHE A 29 12.65 -8.83 -3.99
CA PHE A 29 11.48 -8.35 -3.26
C PHE A 29 10.27 -8.28 -4.17
N GLY A 30 9.08 -8.37 -3.57
CA GLY A 30 7.80 -8.07 -4.19
C GLY A 30 7.00 -7.14 -3.30
N VAL A 31 6.80 -5.91 -3.77
CA VAL A 31 5.84 -4.99 -3.15
C VAL A 31 4.46 -5.35 -3.68
N ILE A 32 3.52 -5.65 -2.78
CA ILE A 32 2.17 -6.10 -3.14
C ILE A 32 1.20 -4.97 -2.86
N GLN A 33 0.40 -4.62 -3.86
CA GLN A 33 -0.67 -3.63 -3.75
C GLN A 33 -2.01 -4.30 -4.04
N SER A 34 -3.01 -4.09 -3.18
CA SER A 34 -4.39 -4.53 -3.42
C SER A 34 -5.35 -3.33 -3.49
N SER A 35 -6.63 -3.62 -3.74
CA SER A 35 -7.67 -2.59 -3.70
C SER A 35 -7.82 -2.01 -2.28
N ALA A 36 -8.18 -0.73 -2.19
CA ALA A 36 -8.34 0.02 -0.95
C ALA A 36 -9.39 -0.59 0.02
N ASN A 37 -10.36 -1.31 -0.53
CA ASN A 37 -11.43 -1.98 0.21
C ASN A 37 -11.20 -3.50 0.37
N SER A 38 -10.02 -4.00 0.03
CA SER A 38 -9.73 -5.43 0.19
C SER A 38 -9.65 -5.80 1.66
N THR A 39 -10.12 -7.00 1.99
CA THR A 39 -9.94 -7.59 3.33
C THR A 39 -8.63 -8.37 3.39
N ILE A 40 -8.13 -8.65 4.60
CA ILE A 40 -6.98 -9.54 4.76
C ILE A 40 -7.23 -10.93 4.17
N ASP A 41 -8.47 -11.44 4.29
CA ASP A 41 -8.87 -12.75 3.76
C ASP A 41 -8.79 -12.76 2.22
N GLN A 42 -9.27 -11.70 1.58
CA GLN A 42 -9.19 -11.54 0.12
C GLN A 42 -7.75 -11.38 -0.36
N THR A 43 -6.95 -10.55 0.31
CA THR A 43 -5.56 -10.33 -0.10
C THR A 43 -4.74 -11.61 0.10
N ASN A 44 -4.94 -12.35 1.18
CA ASN A 44 -4.28 -13.64 1.42
C ASN A 44 -4.55 -14.66 0.31
N LEU A 45 -5.77 -14.72 -0.24
CA LEU A 45 -6.09 -15.63 -1.35
C LEU A 45 -5.14 -15.46 -2.55
N PHE A 46 -4.82 -14.21 -2.87
CA PHE A 46 -3.95 -13.88 -4.00
C PHE A 46 -2.47 -13.89 -3.63
N THR A 47 -2.10 -13.50 -2.40
CA THR A 47 -0.70 -13.55 -1.98
C THR A 47 -0.18 -14.97 -1.79
N THR A 48 -1.04 -15.97 -1.56
CA THR A 48 -0.64 -17.38 -1.69
C THR A 48 -0.13 -17.71 -3.10
N LYS A 49 -0.69 -17.08 -4.16
CA LYS A 49 -0.19 -17.26 -5.53
C LYS A 49 1.17 -16.61 -5.78
N VAL A 50 1.48 -15.54 -5.05
CA VAL A 50 2.82 -14.93 -5.09
C VAL A 50 3.86 -15.90 -4.51
N TYR A 51 3.53 -16.56 -3.40
CA TYR A 51 4.34 -17.64 -2.86
C TYR A 51 4.55 -18.76 -3.88
N ASP A 52 3.48 -19.26 -4.52
CA ASP A 52 3.56 -20.33 -5.52
C ASP A 52 4.52 -19.96 -6.67
N VAL A 53 4.45 -18.72 -7.17
CA VAL A 53 5.35 -18.22 -8.22
C VAL A 53 6.79 -18.20 -7.75
N TYR A 54 7.10 -17.58 -6.61
CA TYR A 54 8.47 -17.51 -6.09
C TYR A 54 9.04 -18.89 -5.71
N HIS A 55 8.19 -19.82 -5.29
CA HIS A 55 8.59 -21.18 -4.94
C HIS A 55 8.90 -22.02 -6.18
N SER A 56 8.32 -21.69 -7.33
CA SER A 56 8.56 -22.41 -8.58
C SER A 56 9.98 -22.26 -9.14
N PHE A 57 10.73 -21.24 -8.70
CA PHE A 57 12.11 -21.02 -9.13
C PHE A 57 13.08 -21.99 -8.41
N PRO A 58 13.84 -22.84 -9.12
CA PRO A 58 14.82 -23.75 -8.52
C PRO A 58 15.91 -23.05 -7.71
N GLU A 59 16.18 -21.78 -8.02
CA GLU A 59 17.14 -20.92 -7.34
C GLU A 59 16.62 -20.37 -6.00
N SER A 60 15.33 -20.53 -5.70
CA SER A 60 14.72 -20.07 -4.44
C SER A 60 15.18 -20.96 -3.28
N GLN A 61 15.68 -20.33 -2.21
CA GLN A 61 16.05 -20.99 -0.96
C GLN A 61 14.99 -20.79 0.12
N SER A 62 14.41 -19.58 0.20
CA SER A 62 13.40 -19.24 1.21
C SER A 62 12.50 -18.13 0.70
N ILE A 63 11.25 -18.11 1.16
CA ILE A 63 10.27 -17.08 0.82
C ILE A 63 9.75 -16.50 2.11
N PHE A 64 9.68 -15.17 2.17
CA PHE A 64 9.08 -14.45 3.28
C PHE A 64 7.96 -13.56 2.73
N GLN A 65 6.91 -13.37 3.54
CA GLN A 65 5.79 -12.55 3.15
C GLN A 65 5.07 -11.99 4.38
N ILE A 66 4.69 -10.72 4.28
CA ILE A 66 3.86 -9.99 5.22
C ILE A 66 2.66 -9.48 4.42
N THR A 67 1.48 -10.00 4.70
CA THR A 67 0.24 -9.57 4.05
C THR A 67 -0.51 -8.59 4.94
N SER A 68 -1.05 -7.53 4.36
CA SER A 68 -1.99 -6.60 5.00
C SER A 68 -3.29 -6.51 4.16
N PRO A 69 -4.37 -5.91 4.69
CA PRO A 69 -5.61 -5.78 3.92
C PRO A 69 -5.40 -5.07 2.56
N SER A 70 -4.65 -3.97 2.52
CA SER A 70 -4.46 -3.13 1.33
C SER A 70 -3.18 -3.45 0.53
N GLY A 71 -2.48 -4.54 0.85
CA GLY A 71 -1.27 -4.92 0.14
C GLY A 71 -0.39 -5.89 0.92
N GLY A 72 0.92 -5.74 0.79
CA GLY A 72 1.88 -6.58 1.47
C GLY A 72 3.29 -6.37 0.96
N PHE A 73 4.21 -7.09 1.57
CA PHE A 73 5.61 -7.11 1.19
C PHE A 73 6.13 -8.52 1.35
N GLY A 74 6.94 -8.97 0.41
CA GLY A 74 7.56 -10.28 0.50
C GLY A 74 8.71 -10.40 -0.47
N GLY A 75 9.18 -11.62 -0.69
CA GLY A 75 10.23 -11.87 -1.66
C GLY A 75 10.77 -13.28 -1.58
N MET A 76 11.60 -13.62 -2.56
CA MET A 76 12.43 -14.81 -2.54
C MET A 76 13.86 -14.46 -2.18
N VAL A 77 14.40 -15.18 -1.20
CA VAL A 77 15.82 -15.27 -0.94
C VAL A 77 16.35 -16.42 -1.79
N THR A 78 17.30 -16.12 -2.65
CA THR A 78 17.93 -17.09 -3.55
C THR A 78 19.00 -17.89 -2.83
N LYS A 79 19.32 -19.07 -3.36
CA LYS A 79 20.50 -19.84 -2.98
C LYS A 79 21.79 -19.01 -3.15
N PRO A 80 22.87 -19.37 -2.44
CA PRO A 80 24.18 -18.75 -2.63
C PRO A 80 24.57 -18.68 -4.10
N TRP A 81 25.24 -17.60 -4.51
CA TRP A 81 25.62 -17.34 -5.90
C TRP A 81 26.33 -18.54 -6.57
N SER A 82 27.16 -19.28 -5.83
CA SER A 82 27.88 -20.45 -6.32
C SER A 82 27.00 -21.67 -6.63
N GLU A 83 25.75 -21.69 -6.18
CA GLU A 83 24.81 -22.82 -6.31
C GLU A 83 23.68 -22.56 -7.32
N ARG A 84 23.71 -21.40 -8.00
CA ARG A 84 22.70 -21.01 -8.99
C ARG A 84 23.34 -20.54 -10.28
N THR A 85 22.63 -20.74 -11.39
CA THR A 85 23.05 -20.30 -12.72
C THR A 85 22.49 -18.93 -13.07
N LYS A 86 21.36 -18.55 -12.47
CA LYS A 86 20.69 -17.28 -12.72
C LYS A 86 20.99 -16.23 -11.65
N THR A 87 21.14 -14.98 -12.09
CA THR A 87 21.28 -13.82 -11.19
C THR A 87 19.95 -13.42 -10.57
N ALA A 88 19.95 -12.71 -9.44
CA ALA A 88 18.73 -12.14 -8.87
C ALA A 88 18.02 -11.20 -9.85
N GLN A 89 18.77 -10.46 -10.68
CA GLN A 89 18.21 -9.60 -11.73
C GLN A 89 17.52 -10.41 -12.84
N GLN A 90 18.09 -11.56 -13.25
CA GLN A 90 17.44 -12.45 -14.21
C GLN A 90 16.16 -13.05 -13.63
N LEU A 91 16.21 -13.50 -12.37
CA LEU A 91 15.04 -14.03 -11.66
C LEU A 91 13.95 -12.97 -11.48
N LEU A 92 14.31 -11.72 -11.22
CA LEU A 92 13.38 -10.59 -11.21
C LEU A 92 12.65 -10.50 -12.55
N VAL A 93 13.38 -10.43 -13.67
CA VAL A 93 12.78 -10.30 -15.00
C VAL A 93 11.87 -11.49 -15.33
N GLU A 94 12.30 -12.70 -15.02
CA GLU A 94 11.49 -13.91 -15.22
C GLU A 94 10.25 -13.95 -14.32
N SER A 95 10.30 -13.37 -13.11
CA SER A 95 9.16 -13.33 -12.19
C SER A 95 8.06 -12.35 -12.62
N VAL A 96 8.40 -11.27 -13.35
CA VAL A 96 7.43 -10.23 -13.77
C VAL A 96 6.24 -10.84 -14.52
N GLY A 97 6.51 -11.76 -15.46
CA GLY A 97 5.47 -12.40 -16.27
C GLY A 97 4.45 -13.16 -15.41
N PRO A 98 4.85 -14.22 -14.69
CA PRO A 98 3.95 -14.98 -13.83
C PRO A 98 3.27 -14.14 -12.74
N LEU A 99 3.99 -13.20 -12.12
CA LEU A 99 3.43 -12.32 -11.08
C LEU A 99 2.34 -11.40 -11.64
N SER A 100 2.50 -10.92 -12.89
CA SER A 100 1.49 -10.06 -13.54
C SER A 100 0.17 -10.76 -13.82
N GLN A 101 0.14 -12.10 -13.83
CA GLN A 101 -1.05 -12.90 -14.10
C GLN A 101 -1.90 -13.16 -12.85
N ILE A 102 -1.45 -12.75 -11.67
CA ILE A 102 -2.20 -12.94 -10.42
C ILE A 102 -3.31 -11.88 -10.36
N PRO A 103 -4.60 -12.28 -10.39
CA PRO A 103 -5.69 -11.32 -10.32
C PRO A 103 -5.83 -10.72 -8.91
N GLY A 104 -6.49 -9.56 -8.80
CA GLY A 104 -6.88 -8.95 -7.52
C GLY A 104 -5.75 -8.24 -6.76
N ILE A 105 -4.49 -8.48 -7.09
CA ILE A 105 -3.32 -7.76 -6.56
C ILE A 105 -2.39 -7.35 -7.69
N ARG A 106 -1.57 -6.33 -7.44
CA ARG A 106 -0.43 -5.96 -8.27
C ARG A 106 0.84 -6.25 -7.48
N VAL A 107 1.73 -7.06 -8.04
CA VAL A 107 3.04 -7.33 -7.45
C VAL A 107 4.10 -6.59 -8.26
N ILE A 108 4.89 -5.78 -7.57
CA ILE A 108 6.02 -5.06 -8.18
C ILE A 108 7.31 -5.73 -7.70
N PRO A 109 7.94 -6.59 -8.53
CA PRO A 109 9.20 -7.21 -8.19
C PRO A 109 10.35 -6.19 -8.33
N LEU A 110 11.26 -6.20 -7.36
CA LEU A 110 12.43 -5.31 -7.34
C LEU A 110 13.61 -5.96 -6.61
N THR A 111 14.82 -5.57 -6.96
CA THR A 111 16.04 -5.90 -6.20
C THR A 111 16.42 -4.72 -5.31
N PRO A 112 17.07 -4.96 -4.15
CA PRO A 112 17.56 -3.87 -3.31
C PRO A 112 18.53 -2.96 -4.08
N PRO A 113 18.55 -1.66 -3.75
CA PRO A 113 19.50 -0.72 -4.33
C PRO A 113 20.94 -1.04 -3.86
N PRO A 114 21.97 -0.67 -4.65
CA PRO A 114 23.36 -0.88 -4.28
C PRO A 114 23.82 -0.01 -3.10
N LEU A 115 23.15 1.13 -2.89
CA LEU A 115 23.37 2.00 -1.74
C LEU A 115 22.10 2.09 -0.90
N PRO A 116 22.22 2.07 0.44
CA PRO A 116 21.08 2.27 1.31
C PRO A 116 20.47 3.67 1.09
N GLY A 117 19.14 3.74 1.02
CA GLY A 117 18.39 4.97 0.84
C GLY A 117 17.11 4.97 1.67
N GLY A 118 16.43 6.12 1.72
CA GLY A 118 15.19 6.28 2.48
C GLY A 118 13.91 5.89 1.73
N GLY A 119 14.02 5.54 0.43
CA GLY A 119 12.88 5.22 -0.42
C GLY A 119 12.59 3.72 -0.51
N ASN A 120 11.37 3.38 -0.91
CA ASN A 120 10.92 2.00 -1.14
C ASN A 120 11.09 1.56 -2.61
N PHE A 121 11.17 2.52 -3.53
CA PHE A 121 11.34 2.29 -4.96
C PHE A 121 12.65 2.88 -5.49
N PRO A 122 13.20 2.34 -6.59
CA PRO A 122 14.41 2.87 -7.22
C PRO A 122 14.27 4.33 -7.69
N VAL A 123 13.06 4.71 -8.13
CA VAL A 123 12.71 6.08 -8.49
C VAL A 123 11.60 6.57 -7.58
N GLU A 124 11.86 7.67 -6.87
CA GLU A 124 10.85 8.39 -6.10
C GLU A 124 10.99 9.90 -6.38
N PHE A 125 9.91 10.51 -6.87
CA PHE A 125 9.86 11.93 -7.19
C PHE A 125 8.75 12.59 -6.39
N VAL A 126 9.12 13.47 -5.45
CA VAL A 126 8.17 14.14 -4.55
C VAL A 126 7.80 15.50 -5.10
N ILE A 127 6.51 15.71 -5.32
CA ILE A 127 5.91 16.98 -5.73
C ILE A 127 5.36 17.66 -4.48
N LEU A 128 5.86 18.85 -4.18
CA LEU A 128 5.40 19.69 -3.08
C LEU A 128 4.57 20.85 -3.63
N SER A 129 3.40 21.08 -3.04
CA SER A 129 2.57 22.22 -3.43
C SER A 129 1.66 22.67 -2.30
N ALA A 130 1.30 23.95 -2.32
CA ALA A 130 0.24 24.52 -1.50
C ALA A 130 -1.16 24.26 -2.07
N ALA A 131 -1.25 23.74 -3.29
CA ALA A 131 -2.53 23.43 -3.94
C ALA A 131 -3.25 22.25 -3.26
N GLU A 132 -4.55 22.15 -3.52
CA GLU A 132 -5.41 21.10 -2.99
C GLU A 132 -4.98 19.71 -3.48
N PRO A 133 -5.04 18.65 -2.64
CA PRO A 133 -4.58 17.31 -3.01
C PRO A 133 -5.17 16.76 -4.32
N LYS A 134 -6.44 17.09 -4.64
CA LYS A 134 -7.07 16.69 -5.92
C LYS A 134 -6.37 17.27 -7.15
N GLN A 135 -5.84 18.49 -7.06
CA GLN A 135 -5.09 19.10 -8.16
C GLN A 135 -3.71 18.45 -8.31
N LEU A 136 -3.05 18.12 -7.19
CA LEU A 136 -1.78 17.40 -7.21
C LEU A 136 -1.95 16.00 -7.79
N ASP A 137 -3.01 15.26 -7.44
CA ASP A 137 -3.34 13.94 -8.01
C ASP A 137 -3.48 14.01 -9.53
N ALA A 138 -4.24 14.99 -10.05
CA ALA A 138 -4.40 15.18 -11.48
C ALA A 138 -3.07 15.43 -12.19
N PHE A 139 -2.20 16.26 -11.61
CA PHE A 139 -0.87 16.54 -12.16
C PHE A 139 0.07 15.33 -12.06
N ALA A 140 0.08 14.62 -10.93
CA ALA A 140 0.88 13.42 -10.73
C ALA A 140 0.51 12.32 -11.71
N LYS A 141 -0.79 12.12 -11.98
CA LYS A 141 -1.28 11.17 -12.99
C LYS A 141 -0.78 11.51 -14.40
N GLN A 142 -0.70 12.79 -14.77
CA GLN A 142 -0.13 13.19 -16.06
C GLN A 142 1.36 12.82 -16.15
N LEU A 143 2.12 13.00 -15.07
CA LEU A 143 3.52 12.60 -15.02
C LEU A 143 3.70 11.08 -15.08
N VAL A 144 2.87 10.31 -14.36
CA VAL A 144 2.85 8.85 -14.44
C VAL A 144 2.55 8.39 -15.87
N GLN A 145 1.59 9.02 -16.56
CA GLN A 145 1.30 8.71 -17.96
C GLN A 145 2.49 9.00 -18.88
N LYS A 146 3.20 10.12 -18.68
CA LYS A 146 4.42 10.45 -19.43
C LYS A 146 5.55 9.45 -19.15
N ALA A 147 5.68 8.99 -17.90
CA ALA A 147 6.66 7.97 -17.52
C ALA A 147 6.39 6.64 -18.25
N PHE A 148 5.14 6.21 -18.38
CA PHE A 148 4.83 5.04 -19.21
C PHE A 148 5.04 5.29 -20.71
N ALA A 149 4.68 6.49 -21.20
CA ALA A 149 4.84 6.84 -22.61
C ALA A 149 6.31 6.91 -23.08
N SER A 150 7.26 7.11 -22.15
CA SER A 150 8.69 7.09 -22.49
C SER A 150 9.21 5.69 -22.81
N GLY A 151 8.52 4.63 -22.39
CA GLY A 151 8.99 3.24 -22.51
C GLY A 151 10.17 2.90 -21.61
N LEU A 152 10.56 3.79 -20.68
CA LEU A 152 11.71 3.60 -19.78
C LEU A 152 11.33 3.05 -18.40
N PHE A 153 10.04 2.88 -18.12
CA PHE A 153 9.53 2.41 -16.83
C PHE A 153 8.72 1.14 -17.02
N ILE A 154 9.04 0.09 -16.24
CA ILE A 154 8.20 -1.11 -16.13
C ILE A 154 7.07 -0.92 -15.11
N PHE A 155 7.24 0.02 -14.20
CA PHE A 155 6.24 0.45 -13.24
C PHE A 155 6.39 1.95 -13.00
N ALA A 156 5.26 2.65 -12.97
CA ALA A 156 5.14 4.01 -12.47
C ALA A 156 3.77 4.15 -11.80
N ASP A 157 3.72 4.79 -10.63
CA ASP A 157 2.46 5.02 -9.91
C ASP A 157 2.60 6.24 -8.98
N THR A 158 1.48 6.70 -8.44
CA THR A 158 1.44 7.75 -7.43
C THR A 158 0.92 7.21 -6.10
N ASP A 159 1.48 7.70 -5.00
CA ASP A 159 1.07 7.34 -3.65
C ASP A 159 -0.26 7.99 -3.19
N LEU A 160 -0.73 9.03 -3.91
CA LEU A 160 -2.00 9.70 -3.67
C LEU A 160 -3.09 9.10 -4.56
N LYS A 161 -4.00 8.34 -3.95
CA LYS A 161 -5.10 7.66 -4.65
C LYS A 161 -6.44 7.99 -4.01
N PHE A 162 -7.35 8.58 -4.79
CA PHE A 162 -8.75 8.81 -4.41
C PHE A 162 -9.62 7.62 -4.78
N ASP A 163 -9.43 6.52 -4.07
CA ASP A 163 -10.14 5.25 -4.34
C ASP A 163 -10.53 4.51 -3.05
N GLN A 164 -10.37 5.12 -1.88
CA GLN A 164 -10.79 4.54 -0.60
C GLN A 164 -12.28 4.74 -0.40
N PRO A 165 -13.12 3.69 -0.40
CA PRO A 165 -14.53 3.84 -0.05
C PRO A 165 -14.64 4.12 1.45
N GLN A 166 -15.43 5.14 1.79
CA GLN A 166 -15.73 5.53 3.16
C GLN A 166 -17.25 5.54 3.35
N ALA A 167 -17.71 4.98 4.46
CA ALA A 167 -19.09 5.08 4.91
C ALA A 167 -19.15 5.98 6.16
N GLU A 168 -19.85 7.10 6.02
CA GLU A 168 -20.03 8.10 7.07
C GLU A 168 -21.44 7.97 7.67
N VAL A 169 -21.53 7.91 9.00
CA VAL A 169 -22.79 7.98 9.73
C VAL A 169 -23.12 9.46 9.98
N VAL A 170 -24.11 9.98 9.26
CA VAL A 170 -24.54 11.37 9.33
C VAL A 170 -25.77 11.49 10.23
N PHE A 171 -25.60 12.12 11.40
CA PHE A 171 -26.67 12.31 12.37
C PHE A 171 -27.54 13.53 12.05
N ASP A 172 -28.86 13.32 12.02
CA ASP A 172 -29.87 14.37 12.09
C ASP A 172 -30.03 14.78 13.56
N ARG A 173 -29.43 15.92 13.93
CA ARG A 173 -29.35 16.38 15.32
C ARG A 173 -30.72 16.70 15.91
N ASP A 174 -31.68 17.10 15.08
CA ASP A 174 -33.01 17.47 15.54
C ASP A 174 -33.85 16.21 15.81
N LYS A 175 -33.79 15.23 14.90
CA LYS A 175 -34.40 13.91 15.13
C LYS A 175 -33.77 13.21 16.33
N LEU A 176 -32.45 13.20 16.44
CA LEU A 176 -31.73 12.56 17.54
C LEU A 176 -32.20 13.09 18.90
N ARG A 177 -32.34 14.41 19.05
CA ARG A 177 -32.88 15.03 20.27
C ARG A 177 -34.35 14.72 20.50
N SER A 178 -35.17 14.68 19.45
CA SER A 178 -36.60 14.33 19.57
C SER A 178 -36.82 12.89 20.09
N GLN A 179 -35.85 11.99 19.85
CA GLN A 179 -35.86 10.62 20.35
C GLN A 179 -35.24 10.50 21.76
N GLY A 180 -34.87 11.61 22.39
CA GLY A 180 -34.24 11.62 23.72
C GLY A 180 -32.84 11.00 23.73
N VAL A 181 -32.13 10.98 22.60
CA VAL A 181 -30.77 10.45 22.49
C VAL A 181 -29.79 11.62 22.61
N ASP A 182 -28.71 11.45 23.38
CA ASP A 182 -27.58 12.40 23.39
C ASP A 182 -26.56 12.01 22.31
N LEU A 183 -26.02 13.00 21.60
CA LEU A 183 -25.08 12.75 20.50
C LEU A 183 -23.78 12.12 20.99
N THR A 184 -23.31 12.50 22.17
CA THR A 184 -22.10 11.94 22.80
C THR A 184 -22.34 10.47 23.13
N GLN A 185 -23.49 10.15 23.72
CA GLN A 185 -23.87 8.76 24.03
C GLN A 185 -23.96 7.91 22.77
N ALA A 186 -24.63 8.40 21.72
CA ALA A 186 -24.71 7.69 20.44
C ALA A 186 -23.31 7.43 19.84
N GLY A 187 -22.41 8.40 19.93
CA GLY A 187 -21.01 8.25 19.51
C GLY A 187 -20.25 7.20 20.33
N GLN A 188 -20.40 7.20 21.65
CA GLN A 188 -19.77 6.22 22.56
C GLN A 188 -20.27 4.79 22.30
N ASP A 189 -21.57 4.62 22.08
CA ASP A 189 -22.17 3.32 21.78
C ASP A 189 -21.62 2.78 20.45
N LEU A 190 -21.59 3.60 19.39
CA LEU A 190 -21.01 3.19 18.10
C LEU A 190 -19.50 2.89 18.21
N ALA A 191 -18.75 3.71 18.96
CA ALA A 191 -17.32 3.50 19.18
C ALA A 191 -17.06 2.16 19.89
N THR A 192 -17.86 1.83 20.90
CA THR A 192 -17.78 0.55 21.62
C THR A 192 -18.17 -0.62 20.72
N MET A 193 -19.24 -0.47 19.93
CA MET A 193 -19.77 -1.55 19.09
C MET A 193 -18.88 -1.86 17.86
N LEU A 194 -18.22 -0.86 17.29
CA LEU A 194 -17.52 -0.97 16.01
C LEU A 194 -16.02 -0.72 16.11
N GLY A 195 -15.57 0.16 17.01
CA GLY A 195 -14.20 0.66 17.08
C GLY A 195 -13.16 -0.38 17.51
N GLY A 196 -13.58 -1.44 18.22
CA GLY A 196 -12.66 -2.49 18.68
C GLY A 196 -11.68 -2.02 19.76
N ASP A 197 -12.03 -0.95 20.47
CA ASP A 197 -11.27 -0.48 21.62
C ASP A 197 -11.58 -1.32 22.87
N TYR A 198 -10.68 -1.29 23.85
CA TYR A 198 -10.83 -2.07 25.07
C TYR A 198 -11.44 -1.22 26.20
N VAL A 199 -12.32 -1.82 26.98
CA VAL A 199 -12.95 -1.14 28.12
C VAL A 199 -12.19 -1.33 29.43
N ASN A 200 -11.50 -2.46 29.56
CA ASN A 200 -10.66 -2.74 30.72
C ASN A 200 -9.65 -3.86 30.38
N ARG A 201 -8.92 -4.28 31.42
CA ARG A 201 -8.02 -5.42 31.38
C ARG A 201 -8.36 -6.40 32.49
N PHE A 202 -8.19 -7.69 32.22
CA PHE A 202 -8.23 -8.72 33.24
C PHE A 202 -6.89 -9.46 33.29
N SER A 203 -6.57 -10.06 34.44
CA SER A 203 -5.33 -10.83 34.63
C SER A 203 -5.64 -12.32 34.65
N ILE A 204 -4.89 -13.10 33.90
CA ILE A 204 -4.89 -14.56 33.99
C ILE A 204 -3.46 -15.06 33.79
N GLN A 205 -2.99 -15.93 34.70
CA GLN A 205 -1.63 -16.49 34.67
C GLN A 205 -0.51 -15.43 34.60
N GLY A 206 -0.65 -14.33 35.34
CA GLY A 206 0.34 -13.25 35.38
C GLY A 206 0.40 -12.39 34.11
N ARG A 207 -0.50 -12.60 33.15
CA ARG A 207 -0.61 -11.81 31.92
C ARG A 207 -1.86 -10.95 31.95
N SER A 208 -1.73 -9.72 31.48
CA SER A 208 -2.83 -8.76 31.36
C SER A 208 -3.44 -8.81 29.97
N TYR A 209 -4.74 -9.12 29.89
CA TYR A 209 -5.50 -9.24 28.65
C TYR A 209 -6.52 -8.11 28.54
N LYS A 210 -6.69 -7.56 27.35
CA LYS A 210 -7.71 -6.56 27.05
C LYS A 210 -9.09 -7.22 26.90
N VAL A 211 -10.13 -6.60 27.44
CA VAL A 211 -11.52 -6.95 27.13
C VAL A 211 -12.03 -5.95 26.10
N ILE A 212 -12.37 -6.46 24.91
CA ILE A 212 -12.80 -5.65 23.76
C ILE A 212 -14.26 -6.02 23.48
N PRO A 213 -15.24 -5.22 23.94
CA PRO A 213 -16.61 -5.38 23.48
C PRO A 213 -16.67 -5.00 21.99
N GLN A 214 -17.40 -5.78 21.21
CA GLN A 214 -17.63 -5.49 19.82
C GLN A 214 -18.83 -6.29 19.32
N ILE A 215 -19.55 -5.74 18.34
CA ILE A 215 -20.59 -6.50 17.63
C ILE A 215 -19.93 -7.67 16.89
N LYS A 216 -20.64 -8.81 16.82
CA LYS A 216 -20.20 -9.99 16.06
C LYS A 216 -19.89 -9.60 14.62
N ARG A 217 -18.80 -10.15 14.07
CA ARG A 217 -18.34 -9.81 12.70
C ARG A 217 -19.46 -9.94 11.65
N ALA A 218 -20.29 -10.97 11.74
CA ALA A 218 -21.39 -11.24 10.80
C ALA A 218 -22.44 -10.11 10.74
N ASP A 219 -22.60 -9.36 11.82
CA ASP A 219 -23.60 -8.29 11.96
C ASP A 219 -23.03 -6.90 11.59
N ARG A 220 -21.79 -6.84 11.06
CA ARG A 220 -21.10 -5.59 10.67
C ARG A 220 -20.18 -5.75 9.45
N LEU A 221 -20.56 -6.61 8.51
CA LEU A 221 -19.83 -6.83 7.26
C LEU A 221 -20.02 -5.70 6.25
N THR A 222 -21.19 -5.05 6.28
CA THR A 222 -21.57 -4.02 5.30
C THR A 222 -22.06 -2.75 5.98
N PRO A 223 -21.88 -1.56 5.37
CA PRO A 223 -22.37 -0.30 5.93
C PRO A 223 -23.89 -0.29 6.18
N ASP A 224 -24.68 -1.01 5.38
CA ASP A 224 -26.13 -1.07 5.56
C ASP A 224 -26.56 -1.73 6.87
N GLN A 225 -25.76 -2.66 7.41
CA GLN A 225 -26.05 -3.29 8.70
C GLN A 225 -25.96 -2.30 9.87
N LEU A 226 -25.27 -1.16 9.70
CA LEU A 226 -25.26 -0.09 10.71
C LEU A 226 -26.67 0.43 11.00
N LYS A 227 -27.59 0.36 10.03
CA LYS A 227 -29.00 0.78 10.21
C LYS A 227 -29.77 -0.09 11.20
N GLN A 228 -29.27 -1.30 11.48
CA GLN A 228 -29.85 -2.26 12.42
C GLN A 228 -29.29 -2.09 13.85
N ILE A 229 -28.32 -1.19 14.04
CA ILE A 229 -27.75 -0.91 15.36
C ILE A 229 -28.75 -0.07 16.16
N TYR A 230 -28.81 -0.37 17.45
CA TYR A 230 -29.55 0.41 18.44
C TYR A 230 -28.56 1.15 19.32
N VAL A 231 -28.88 2.39 19.68
CA VAL A 231 -28.11 3.17 20.65
C VAL A 231 -28.96 3.48 21.86
N THR A 232 -28.30 3.79 22.96
CA THR A 232 -28.90 4.10 24.25
C THR A 232 -29.43 5.52 24.25
N GLY A 233 -30.74 5.66 24.43
CA GLY A 233 -31.44 6.91 24.65
C GLY A 233 -31.75 7.16 26.13
N SER A 234 -32.52 8.21 26.38
CA SER A 234 -33.00 8.58 27.71
C SER A 234 -33.74 7.42 28.37
N ASN A 235 -33.67 7.35 29.70
CA ASN A 235 -34.27 6.27 30.49
C ASN A 235 -33.82 4.86 30.08
N ASN A 236 -32.61 4.74 29.52
CA ASN A 236 -32.02 3.47 29.08
C ASN A 236 -32.85 2.75 27.99
N GLN A 237 -33.63 3.50 27.22
CA GLN A 237 -34.39 2.98 26.09
C GLN A 237 -33.49 2.84 24.87
N LEU A 238 -33.63 1.74 24.14
CA LEU A 238 -32.87 1.51 22.91
C LEU A 238 -33.60 2.13 21.72
N VAL A 239 -32.91 3.00 20.98
CA VAL A 239 -33.44 3.67 19.79
C VAL A 239 -32.68 3.19 18.56
N PRO A 240 -33.36 2.75 17.47
CA PRO A 240 -32.69 2.36 16.24
C PRO A 240 -31.95 3.54 15.62
N LEU A 241 -30.68 3.33 15.26
CA LEU A 241 -29.80 4.34 14.65
C LEU A 241 -30.43 4.92 13.36
N SER A 242 -31.10 4.09 12.58
CA SER A 242 -31.78 4.47 11.33
C SER A 242 -32.91 5.50 11.50
N THR A 243 -33.40 5.73 12.73
CA THR A 243 -34.45 6.72 13.02
C THR A 243 -33.95 8.15 12.86
N PHE A 244 -32.68 8.39 13.16
CA PHE A 244 -32.10 9.74 13.26
C PHE A 244 -30.71 9.84 12.61
N ALA A 245 -30.22 8.80 11.94
CA ALA A 245 -28.96 8.84 11.20
C ALA A 245 -29.11 8.23 9.81
N THR A 246 -28.30 8.73 8.88
CA THR A 246 -28.20 8.24 7.50
C THR A 246 -26.77 7.82 7.21
N ILE A 247 -26.59 6.88 6.27
CA ILE A 247 -25.26 6.44 5.83
C ILE A 247 -24.95 7.12 4.50
N LYS A 248 -23.87 7.89 4.46
CA LYS A 248 -23.36 8.52 3.24
C LYS A 248 -22.09 7.79 2.80
N THR A 249 -22.04 7.37 1.54
CA THR A 249 -20.84 6.75 0.97
C THR A 249 -20.09 7.76 0.13
N THR A 250 -18.80 7.94 0.41
CA THR A 250 -17.88 8.78 -0.38
C THR A 250 -16.63 8.00 -0.77
N THR A 251 -15.85 8.57 -1.68
CA THR A 251 -14.52 8.08 -2.03
C THR A 251 -13.50 9.12 -1.61
N GLU A 252 -12.64 8.72 -0.68
CA GLU A 252 -11.65 9.57 -0.05
C GLU A 252 -10.23 9.15 -0.47
N PRO A 253 -9.21 10.00 -0.25
CA PRO A 253 -7.83 9.61 -0.47
C PRO A 253 -7.38 8.56 0.55
N ARG A 254 -6.61 7.55 0.13
CA ARG A 254 -6.03 6.55 1.05
C ARG A 254 -5.12 7.17 2.11
N GLN A 255 -4.39 8.20 1.73
CA GLN A 255 -3.47 8.95 2.59
C GLN A 255 -3.32 10.38 2.05
N LEU A 256 -3.04 11.32 2.95
CA LEU A 256 -2.73 12.71 2.63
C LEU A 256 -1.34 13.04 3.15
N ASN A 257 -0.36 12.89 2.27
CA ASN A 257 1.04 13.08 2.64
C ASN A 257 1.37 14.58 2.73
N LYS A 258 2.20 14.91 3.72
CA LYS A 258 2.73 16.26 3.90
C LYS A 258 4.23 16.21 4.07
N PHE A 259 4.92 17.19 3.51
CA PHE A 259 6.35 17.37 3.68
C PHE A 259 6.65 18.85 3.83
N GLN A 260 7.40 19.21 4.87
CA GLN A 260 7.63 20.61 5.26
C GLN A 260 6.33 21.43 5.31
N GLN A 261 5.27 20.85 5.88
CA GLN A 261 3.92 21.42 6.01
C GLN A 261 3.14 21.65 4.70
N LEU A 262 3.74 21.36 3.53
CA LEU A 262 3.07 21.40 2.23
C LEU A 262 2.43 20.06 1.90
N ASN A 263 1.41 20.08 1.05
CA ASN A 263 0.87 18.84 0.48
C ASN A 263 1.95 18.19 -0.39
N ALA A 264 2.11 16.89 -0.24
CA ALA A 264 3.12 16.12 -0.92
C ALA A 264 2.49 14.95 -1.66
N VAL A 265 2.98 14.69 -2.87
CA VAL A 265 2.65 13.49 -3.64
C VAL A 265 3.95 12.88 -4.13
N THR A 266 4.11 11.59 -3.91
CA THR A 266 5.27 10.83 -4.39
C THR A 266 4.88 10.05 -5.63
N ILE A 267 5.60 10.28 -6.72
CA ILE A 267 5.58 9.41 -7.89
C ILE A 267 6.67 8.38 -7.71
N GLN A 268 6.30 7.12 -7.80
CA GLN A 268 7.17 5.97 -7.61
C GLN A 268 7.36 5.26 -8.94
N GLY A 269 8.56 4.74 -9.19
CA GLY A 269 8.86 4.03 -10.44
C GLY A 269 9.90 2.95 -10.30
N VAL A 270 9.81 1.97 -11.19
CA VAL A 270 10.83 0.94 -11.41
C VAL A 270 11.26 1.00 -12.87
N ILE A 271 12.57 1.12 -13.06
CA ILE A 271 13.22 1.09 -14.36
C ILE A 271 13.67 -0.34 -14.67
N PRO A 272 13.64 -0.78 -15.95
CA PRO A 272 14.25 -2.04 -16.35
C PRO A 272 15.73 -2.11 -15.93
N PRO A 273 16.27 -3.29 -15.56
CA PRO A 273 17.67 -3.43 -15.14
C PRO A 273 18.72 -2.95 -16.16
N ASN A 274 18.36 -2.83 -17.45
CA ASN A 274 19.25 -2.39 -18.52
C ASN A 274 19.16 -0.88 -18.82
N VAL A 275 18.33 -0.12 -18.09
CA VAL A 275 18.15 1.32 -18.28
C VAL A 275 18.81 2.07 -17.13
N PRO A 276 19.80 2.94 -17.41
CA PRO A 276 20.41 3.76 -16.37
C PRO A 276 19.44 4.77 -15.79
N LEU A 277 19.55 5.03 -14.49
CA LEU A 277 18.70 5.99 -13.78
C LEU A 277 18.74 7.38 -14.43
N ASP A 278 19.93 7.87 -14.80
CA ASP A 278 20.14 9.16 -15.46
C ASP A 278 19.31 9.29 -16.75
N LYS A 279 19.26 8.21 -17.54
CA LYS A 279 18.50 8.18 -18.79
C LYS A 279 16.99 8.18 -18.56
N ALA A 280 16.53 7.61 -17.46
CA ALA A 280 15.10 7.53 -17.13
C ALA A 280 14.54 8.85 -16.58
N LEU A 281 15.39 9.71 -16.01
CA LEU A 281 14.99 10.97 -15.37
C LEU A 281 15.15 12.21 -16.28
N HIS A 282 15.88 12.09 -17.39
CA HIS A 282 16.08 13.14 -18.40
C HIS A 282 15.02 13.11 -19.50
#